data_AF-A0A0G0K007-F1
#
_entry.id   AF-A0A0G0K007-F1
#
_cell.length_a   1.000
_cell.length_b   1.000
_cell.length_c   1.000
_cell.angle_alpha   90.00
_cell.angle_beta   90.00
_cell.angle_gamma   90.00
#
_symmetry.space_group_name_H-M   'P 1'
#
loop_
_entity.id
_entity.type
_entity.pdbx_description
1 polymer ?
#
loop_
_entity_poly.entity_id
_entity_poly.type
_entity_poly.pdbx_seq_one_letter_code
_entity_poly.pdbx_strand_id
1 'polypeptide(L)' 'MAVNNTKIICPDCQAEIVRPLEMEVGEILECSECGCEVEILSMDPLKYRQLIEEK' A
#
# COMPACT_ATOMS: atom_id res chain seq x y z
N MET A 1 21.66 8.49 5.75
CA MET A 1 20.79 7.94 4.69
C MET A 1 19.43 8.62 4.79
N ALA A 2 18.90 9.17 3.69
CA ALA A 2 17.57 9.77 3.68
C ALA A 2 16.52 8.65 3.70
N VAL A 3 15.87 8.44 4.84
CA VAL A 3 14.70 7.56 4.91
C VAL A 3 13.49 8.34 4.40
N ASN A 4 13.13 8.07 3.14
CA ASN A 4 11.96 8.66 2.51
C ASN A 4 10.72 8.10 3.20
N ASN A 5 10.05 8.95 3.98
CA ASN A 5 8.89 8.62 4.80
C ASN A 5 7.61 8.49 3.95
N THR A 6 7.62 7.65 2.91
CA THR A 6 6.44 7.41 2.06
C THR A 6 5.47 6.43 2.74
N LYS A 7 4.81 6.88 3.81
CA LYS A 7 3.79 6.07 4.49
C LYS A 7 2.63 5.76 3.54
N ILE A 8 2.18 4.50 3.50
CA ILE A 8 0.97 4.09 2.78
C ILE A 8 -0.19 4.17 3.78
N ILE A 9 -1.20 4.96 3.44
CA ILE A 9 -2.41 5.09 4.26
C ILE A 9 -3.52 4.27 3.59
N CYS A 10 -4.12 3.37 4.35
CA CYS A 10 -5.22 2.56 3.87
C CYS A 10 -6.42 3.48 3.53
N PRO A 11 -6.99 3.42 2.32
CA PRO A 11 -8.11 4.27 1.94
C PRO A 11 -9.43 3.92 2.65
N ASP A 12 -9.53 2.72 3.23
CA ASP A 12 -10.74 2.22 3.90
C ASP A 12 -10.78 2.60 5.38
N CYS A 13 -9.77 2.15 6.15
CA CYS A 13 -9.70 2.36 7.59
C CYS A 13 -8.82 3.56 8.01
N GLN A 14 -8.14 4.22 7.06
CA GLN A 14 -7.20 5.31 7.30
C GLN A 14 -6.01 4.93 8.21
N ALA A 15 -5.77 3.64 8.42
CA ALA A 15 -4.63 3.15 9.16
C ALA A 15 -3.33 3.20 8.33
N GLU A 16 -2.20 3.20 9.03
CA GLU A 16 -0.88 3.10 8.41
C GLU A 16 -0.58 1.64 8.02
N ILE A 17 -0.42 1.39 6.72
CA ILE A 17 -0.03 0.07 6.21
C ILE A 17 1.48 -0.05 6.33
N VAL A 18 1.94 -1.08 7.05
CA VAL A 18 3.36 -1.43 7.13
C VAL A 18 3.79 -2.02 5.79
N ARG A 19 4.73 -1.35 5.12
CA ARG A 19 5.28 -1.78 3.83
C ARG A 19 6.73 -2.26 3.98
N PRO A 20 7.21 -3.12 3.09
CA PRO A 20 8.62 -3.49 3.01
C PRO A 20 9.48 -2.30 2.55
N LEU A 21 10.80 -2.40 2.79
CA LEU A 21 11.77 -1.38 2.38
C LEU A 21 11.88 -1.26 0.85
N GLU A 22 11.72 -2.40 0.20
CA GLU A 22 11.69 -2.58 -1.26
C GLU A 22 10.32 -3.15 -1.57
N MET A 23 9.55 -2.41 -2.36
CA MET A 23 8.23 -2.80 -2.86
C MET A 23 8.31 -2.64 -4.38
N GLU A 24 7.61 -3.46 -5.13
CA GLU A 24 7.60 -3.38 -6.60
C GLU A 24 6.23 -2.97 -7.12
N VAL A 25 6.18 -2.41 -8.34
CA VAL A 25 4.91 -2.17 -9.02
C VAL A 25 4.26 -3.52 -9.35
N GLY A 26 3.01 -3.69 -8.95
CA GLY A 26 2.27 -4.95 -9.00
C GLY A 26 2.36 -5.77 -7.70
N GLU A 27 3.08 -5.30 -6.69
CA GLU A 27 3.08 -5.92 -5.37
C GLU A 27 1.76 -5.67 -4.64
N ILE A 28 1.27 -6.68 -3.92
CA ILE A 28 0.05 -6.63 -3.13
C ILE A 28 0.44 -6.60 -1.64
N LEU A 29 -0.01 -5.56 -0.94
CA LEU A 29 0.16 -5.40 0.50
C LEU A 29 -1.20 -5.59 1.20
N GLU A 30 -1.20 -6.30 2.31
CA GLU A 30 -2.39 -6.46 3.15
C GLU A 30 -2.35 -5.49 4.33
N CYS A 31 -3.46 -4.81 4.59
CA CYS A 31 -3.61 -3.97 5.77
C CYS A 31 -3.88 -4.84 7.00
N SER A 32 -2.99 -4.80 8.00
CA SER A 32 -3.17 -5.59 9.23
C SER A 32 -4.35 -5.16 10.12
N GLU A 33 -4.94 -3.99 9.87
CA GLU A 33 -6.05 -3.46 10.68
C GLU A 33 -7.42 -3.88 10.13
N CYS A 34 -7.65 -3.73 8.82
CA CYS A 34 -8.93 -4.06 8.19
C CYS A 34 -8.89 -5.35 7.35
N GLY A 35 -7.71 -5.87 7.03
CA GLY A 35 -7.54 -6.99 6.11
C GLY A 35 -7.72 -6.64 4.64
N CYS A 36 -7.78 -5.35 4.27
CA CYS A 36 -7.86 -4.94 2.87
C CYS A 36 -6.53 -5.15 2.16
N GLU A 37 -6.60 -5.65 0.93
CA GLU A 37 -5.46 -5.78 0.05
C GLU A 37 -5.31 -4.52 -0.80
N VAL A 38 -4.09 -4.01 -0.95
CA VAL A 38 -3.75 -2.87 -1.79
C VAL A 38 -2.65 -3.25 -2.77
N GLU A 39 -2.83 -2.95 -4.05
CA GLU A 39 -1.82 -3.17 -5.10
C GLU A 39 -1.09 -1.88 -5.40
N ILE A 40 0.24 -1.96 -5.46
CA ILE A 40 1.11 -0.87 -5.86
C ILE A 40 1.03 -0.69 -7.37
N LEU A 41 0.57 0.48 -7.82
CA LEU A 41 0.44 0.83 -9.23
C LEU A 41 1.65 1.60 -9.76
N SER A 42 2.35 2.34 -8.90
CA SER A 42 3.54 3.13 -9.27
C SER A 42 4.35 3.44 -8.02
N MET A 43 5.67 3.57 -8.15
CA MET A 43 6.55 3.97 -7.04
C MET A 43 6.97 5.44 -7.09
N ASP A 44 6.94 6.07 -8.26
CA ASP A 44 7.34 7.47 -8.45
C ASP A 44 6.35 8.18 -9.42
N PRO A 45 5.33 8.90 -8.90
CA PRO A 45 4.92 8.99 -7.49
C PRO A 45 4.27 7.69 -6.99
N LEU A 46 4.39 7.43 -5.68
CA LEU A 46 3.78 6.26 -5.04
C LEU A 46 2.25 6.28 -5.25
N LYS A 47 1.75 5.33 -6.02
CA LYS A 47 0.32 5.10 -6.26
C LYS A 47 -0.02 3.67 -5.87
N TYR A 48 -1.14 3.51 -5.21
CA TYR A 48 -1.70 2.22 -4.84
C TYR A 48 -3.22 2.30 -4.96
N ARG A 49 -3.86 1.15 -5.18
CA ARG A 49 -5.32 1.02 -5.15
C ARG A 49 -5.71 -0.15 -4.28
N GLN A 50 -6.89 -0.09 -3.68
CA GLN A 50 -7.46 -1.24 -3.00
C GLN A 50 -7.83 -2.30 -4.06
N LEU A 51 -7.33 -3.53 -3.87
CA LEU A 51 -7.89 -4.69 -4.55
C LEU A 51 -9.18 -5.05 -3.83
N ILE A 52 -10.28 -4.82 -4.53
CA ILE A 52 -11.59 -5.32 -4.14
C ILE A 52 -11.99 -6.22 -5.29
N GLU A 53 -12.10 -7.53 -5.07
CA GLU A 53 -12.74 -8.42 -6.03
C GLU A 53 -14.23 -8.05 -6.06
N GLU A 54 -14.62 -7.21 -7.03
CA GLU A 54 -16.03 -7.10 -7.40
C GLU A 54 -16.46 -8.45 -7.97
N LYS A 55 -17.32 -9.13 -7.21
CA LYS A 55 -17.92 -10.41 -7.59
C LYS A 55 -19.13 -10.22 -8.49
#